data_AF-A0A3B9AI32-F1
#
_entry.id   AF-A0A3B9AI32-F1
#
_cell.length_a   1.000
_cell.length_b   1.000
_cell.length_c   1.000
_cell.angle_alpha   90.00
_cell.angle_beta   90.00
_cell.angle_gamma   90.00
#
_symmetry.space_group_name_H-M   'P 1'
#
loop_
_entity.id
_entity.type
_entity.pdbx_description
1 polymer ?
#
loop_
_entity_poly.entity_id
_entity_poly.type
_entity_poly.pdbx_seq_one_letter_code
_entity_poly.pdbx_strand_id
1 'polypeptide(L)'
;MSELISSDTAQFDGRQVVDDLNRLLRLRTTPIGMKLFASGDEMEAVPRIRRPRDIHTTDQIVGQAARNGWTVGVTADDLVGEQCRAVLGLHPRSDEWLRGEQMIGVWYETPEDAAQHQQAMDVVPHGRYQAMAVSPLASGRLDPPDICLIYATPAQMIIFING
;
A
#
# COMPACT_ATOMS: atom_id res chain seq x y z
N MET A 1 -22.00 0.22 16.18
CA MET A 1 -22.64 1.27 15.37
C MET A 1 -21.52 2.07 14.75
N SER A 2 -21.14 1.74 13.51
CA SER A 2 -20.16 2.52 12.75
C SER A 2 -20.95 3.59 12.01
N GLU A 3 -20.92 4.81 12.53
CA GLU A 3 -21.33 5.98 11.75
C GLU A 3 -20.27 6.17 10.66
N LEU A 4 -20.57 5.65 9.46
CA LEU A 4 -19.89 6.07 8.24
C LEU A 4 -20.16 7.57 8.07
N ILE A 5 -19.13 8.39 8.23
CA ILE A 5 -19.20 9.86 8.11
C ILE A 5 -19.49 10.32 6.67
N SER A 6 -19.47 9.42 5.68
CA SER A 6 -19.87 9.75 4.31
C SER A 6 -20.59 8.59 3.62
N SER A 7 -21.74 8.90 3.02
CA SER A 7 -22.49 8.05 2.10
C SER A 7 -21.98 8.10 0.65
N ASP A 8 -20.93 8.88 0.37
CA ASP A 8 -20.45 9.18 -0.99
C ASP A 8 -19.36 8.21 -1.48
N THR A 9 -19.27 6.99 -0.95
CA THR A 9 -18.40 5.96 -1.55
C THR A 9 -18.93 5.46 -2.90
N ALA A 10 -20.16 5.83 -3.28
CA ALA A 10 -20.78 5.40 -4.54
C ALA A 10 -20.14 6.03 -5.79
N GLN A 11 -19.33 7.10 -5.66
CA GLN A 11 -18.70 7.75 -6.80
C GLN A 11 -17.35 8.40 -6.41
N PHE A 12 -16.32 7.56 -6.23
CA PHE A 12 -14.96 8.04 -6.02
C PHE A 12 -14.34 8.50 -7.34
N ASP A 13 -14.28 9.81 -7.59
CA ASP A 13 -13.54 10.36 -8.73
C ASP A 13 -12.08 10.69 -8.32
N GLY A 14 -11.21 9.70 -8.48
CA GLY A 14 -9.79 9.85 -8.17
C GLY A 14 -9.08 10.94 -8.98
N ARG A 15 -9.58 11.29 -10.18
CA ARG A 15 -9.01 12.38 -10.98
C ARG A 15 -9.37 13.73 -10.37
N GLN A 16 -10.64 13.94 -10.06
CA GLN A 16 -11.09 15.18 -9.42
C GLN A 16 -10.37 15.39 -8.07
N VAL A 17 -10.25 14.34 -7.26
CA VAL A 17 -9.52 14.40 -5.98
C VAL A 17 -8.06 14.85 -6.17
N VAL A 18 -7.36 14.29 -7.16
CA VAL A 18 -5.97 14.68 -7.45
C VAL A 18 -5.88 16.11 -7.96
N ASP A 19 -6.80 16.55 -8.80
CA ASP A 19 -6.84 17.91 -9.33
C ASP A 19 -7.05 18.93 -8.19
N ASP A 20 -7.95 18.65 -7.25
CA ASP A 20 -8.19 19.49 -6.08
C ASP A 20 -7.00 19.52 -5.11
N LEU A 21 -6.40 18.36 -4.81
CA LEU A 21 -5.19 18.28 -3.98
C LEU A 21 -4.05 19.09 -4.58
N ASN A 22 -3.84 19.02 -5.90
CA ASN A 22 -2.80 19.79 -6.57
C ASN A 22 -3.11 21.29 -6.65
N ARG A 23 -4.38 21.67 -6.80
CA ARG A 23 -4.81 23.07 -6.78
C ARG A 23 -4.59 23.72 -5.41
N LEU A 24 -4.92 23.01 -4.34
CA LEU A 24 -4.86 23.51 -2.97
C LEU A 24 -3.47 23.39 -2.34
N LEU A 25 -2.83 22.23 -2.47
CA LEU A 25 -1.60 21.92 -1.73
C LEU A 25 -0.34 22.02 -2.57
N ARG A 26 -0.44 22.01 -3.92
CA ARG A 26 0.72 22.01 -4.83
C ARG A 26 1.67 20.83 -4.53
N LEU A 27 1.13 19.62 -4.49
CA LEU A 27 1.91 18.41 -4.21
C LEU A 27 3.02 18.22 -5.25
N ARG A 28 4.18 17.73 -4.80
CA ARG A 28 5.32 17.42 -5.69
C ARG A 28 5.24 16.02 -6.29
N THR A 29 4.58 15.11 -5.60
CA THR A 29 4.46 13.70 -5.97
C THR A 29 3.01 13.40 -6.30
N THR A 30 2.77 12.63 -7.37
CA THR A 30 1.40 12.22 -7.72
C THR A 30 0.81 11.39 -6.58
N PRO A 31 -0.43 11.66 -6.14
CA PRO A 31 -1.16 10.73 -5.29
C PRO A 31 -1.32 9.39 -6.00
N ILE A 32 -1.28 8.31 -5.22
CA ILE A 32 -1.38 6.94 -5.73
C ILE A 32 -2.56 6.22 -5.07
N GLY A 33 -3.22 5.36 -5.84
CA GLY A 33 -4.14 4.36 -5.34
C GLY A 33 -3.42 3.03 -5.16
N MET A 34 -3.83 2.28 -4.15
CA MET A 34 -3.39 0.90 -3.90
C MET A 34 -4.62 0.02 -3.71
N LYS A 35 -4.56 -1.21 -4.23
CA LYS A 35 -5.68 -2.17 -4.15
C LYS A 35 -5.16 -3.60 -3.98
N LEU A 36 -5.83 -4.38 -3.15
CA LEU A 36 -5.59 -5.81 -2.98
C LEU A 36 -6.59 -6.62 -3.81
N PHE A 37 -6.15 -7.77 -4.32
CA PHE A 37 -6.92 -8.64 -5.21
C PHE A 37 -6.96 -10.06 -4.69
N ALA A 38 -8.10 -10.73 -4.88
CA ALA A 38 -8.31 -12.09 -4.39
C ALA A 38 -7.48 -13.10 -5.19
N SER A 39 -7.16 -12.79 -6.45
CA SER A 39 -6.29 -13.60 -7.31
C SER A 39 -5.29 -12.73 -8.09
N GLY A 40 -4.22 -13.38 -8.56
CA GLY A 40 -3.27 -12.76 -9.50
C GLY A 40 -3.94 -12.38 -10.83
N ASP A 41 -4.83 -13.22 -11.36
CA ASP A 41 -5.51 -12.99 -12.64
C ASP A 41 -6.38 -11.72 -12.62
N GLU A 42 -7.11 -11.47 -11.53
CA GLU A 42 -7.90 -10.24 -11.35
C GLU A 42 -7.02 -8.99 -11.34
N MET A 43 -5.87 -9.08 -10.68
CA MET A 43 -4.88 -8.00 -10.66
C MET A 43 -4.30 -7.77 -12.06
N GLU A 44 -3.92 -8.84 -12.77
CA GLU A 44 -3.34 -8.77 -14.11
C GLU A 44 -4.30 -8.26 -15.18
N ALA A 45 -5.62 -8.35 -14.94
CA ALA A 45 -6.64 -7.75 -15.79
C ALA A 45 -6.66 -6.21 -15.74
N VAL A 46 -6.00 -5.57 -14.77
CA VAL A 46 -5.96 -4.10 -14.66
C VAL A 46 -5.27 -3.49 -15.89
N PRO A 47 -5.87 -2.48 -16.54
CA PRO A 47 -5.30 -1.87 -17.74
C PRO A 47 -3.89 -1.31 -17.53
N ARG A 48 -2.98 -1.66 -18.45
CA ARG A 48 -1.57 -1.21 -18.45
C ARG A 48 -0.76 -1.66 -17.23
N ILE A 49 -1.20 -2.71 -16.54
CA ILE A 49 -0.44 -3.24 -15.42
C ILE A 49 0.90 -3.80 -15.89
N ARG A 50 1.92 -3.55 -15.08
CA ARG A 50 3.28 -4.06 -15.24
C ARG A 50 3.56 -5.02 -14.10
N ARG A 51 4.23 -6.13 -14.40
CA ARG A 51 4.79 -7.04 -13.41
C ARG A 51 6.30 -6.78 -13.29
N PRO A 52 6.87 -6.74 -12.08
CA PRO A 52 8.31 -6.68 -11.90
C PRO A 52 9.04 -7.83 -12.60
N ARG A 53 10.32 -7.61 -12.89
CA ARG A 53 11.23 -8.66 -13.37
C ARG A 53 12.19 -9.15 -12.29
N ASP A 54 12.31 -8.36 -11.23
CA ASP A 54 13.19 -8.58 -10.10
C ASP A 54 12.38 -8.48 -8.80
N ILE A 55 12.98 -8.95 -7.71
CA ILE A 55 12.39 -8.89 -6.39
C ILE A 55 12.54 -7.47 -5.82
N HIS A 56 11.46 -6.91 -5.29
CA HIS A 56 11.42 -5.55 -4.75
C HIS A 56 10.86 -5.50 -3.33
N THR A 57 11.15 -4.43 -2.60
CA THR A 57 10.37 -4.12 -1.40
C THR A 57 9.03 -3.49 -1.79
N THR A 58 8.03 -3.57 -0.92
CA THR A 58 6.70 -2.99 -1.20
C THR A 58 6.76 -1.48 -1.43
N ASP A 59 7.61 -0.76 -0.70
CA ASP A 59 7.82 0.68 -0.86
C ASP A 59 8.48 1.04 -2.20
N GLN A 60 9.33 0.16 -2.77
CA GLN A 60 9.87 0.35 -4.11
C GLN A 60 8.76 0.24 -5.17
N ILE A 61 7.82 -0.69 -5.01
CA ILE A 61 6.66 -0.84 -5.91
C ILE A 61 5.80 0.43 -5.89
N VAL A 62 5.47 0.91 -4.69
CA VAL A 62 4.81 2.22 -4.48
C VAL A 62 5.61 3.35 -5.15
N GLY A 63 6.94 3.33 -5.00
CA GLY A 63 7.83 4.32 -5.59
C GLY A 63 7.79 4.35 -7.11
N GLN A 64 7.62 3.21 -7.79
CA GLN A 64 7.48 3.13 -9.24
C GLN A 64 6.19 3.82 -9.72
N ALA A 65 5.07 3.65 -9.03
CA ALA A 65 3.85 4.38 -9.35
C ALA A 65 4.02 5.89 -9.12
N ALA A 66 4.57 6.27 -7.97
CA ALA A 66 4.71 7.66 -7.56
C ALA A 66 5.70 8.47 -8.42
N ARG A 67 6.77 7.85 -8.92
CA ARG A 67 7.86 8.53 -9.66
C ARG A 67 7.81 8.30 -11.17
N ASN A 68 7.41 7.11 -11.61
CA ASN A 68 7.41 6.76 -13.04
C ASN A 68 6.01 6.82 -13.66
N GLY A 69 4.95 7.02 -12.84
CA GLY A 69 3.57 7.04 -13.32
C GLY A 69 3.05 5.68 -13.77
N TRP A 70 3.67 4.60 -13.30
CA TRP A 70 3.33 3.24 -13.71
C TRP A 70 2.18 2.65 -12.89
N THR A 71 1.41 1.78 -13.53
CA THR A 71 0.54 0.83 -12.83
C THR A 71 1.33 -0.46 -12.66
N VAL A 72 1.57 -0.88 -11.41
CA VAL A 72 2.42 -2.03 -11.09
C VAL A 72 1.65 -2.99 -10.22
N GLY A 73 1.64 -4.26 -10.62
CA GLY A 73 1.04 -5.37 -9.90
C GLY A 73 2.10 -6.27 -9.30
N VAL A 74 1.86 -6.77 -8.09
CA VAL A 74 2.74 -7.68 -7.34
C VAL A 74 1.98 -8.80 -6.66
N THR A 75 2.64 -9.94 -6.53
CA THR A 75 2.28 -11.10 -5.72
C THR A 75 3.37 -11.30 -4.65
N ALA A 76 3.21 -12.31 -3.79
CA ALA A 76 4.22 -12.65 -2.79
C ALA A 76 5.62 -12.88 -3.42
N ASP A 77 5.66 -13.49 -4.60
CA ASP A 77 6.89 -13.86 -5.30
C ASP A 77 7.70 -12.65 -5.79
N ASP A 78 7.07 -11.49 -5.94
CA ASP A 78 7.75 -10.27 -6.38
C ASP A 78 8.37 -9.49 -5.20
N LEU A 79 8.14 -9.93 -3.96
CA LEU A 79 8.46 -9.15 -2.75
C LEU A 79 9.61 -9.74 -1.93
N VAL A 80 10.47 -8.85 -1.43
CA VAL A 80 11.59 -9.18 -0.53
C VAL A 80 11.08 -9.61 0.84
N GLY A 81 11.42 -10.84 1.23
CA GLY A 81 11.26 -11.33 2.60
C GLY A 81 9.81 -11.47 3.08
N GLU A 82 9.65 -12.19 4.18
CA GLU A 82 8.33 -12.44 4.76
C GLU A 82 7.71 -11.17 5.35
N GLN A 83 8.52 -10.24 5.86
CA GLN A 83 8.05 -8.99 6.46
C GLN A 83 7.26 -8.13 5.47
N CYS A 84 7.80 -7.89 4.26
CA CYS A 84 7.09 -7.08 3.26
C CYS A 84 5.83 -7.78 2.75
N ARG A 85 5.84 -9.11 2.67
CA ARG A 85 4.69 -9.92 2.25
C ARG A 85 3.58 -9.94 3.30
N ALA A 86 3.95 -10.09 4.58
CA ALA A 86 3.02 -10.20 5.70
C ALA A 86 2.19 -8.93 5.90
N VAL A 87 2.81 -7.74 5.76
CA VAL A 87 2.09 -6.45 5.86
C VAL A 87 0.91 -6.37 4.88
N LEU A 88 1.05 -6.98 3.70
CA LEU A 88 0.01 -7.03 2.66
C LEU A 88 -0.92 -8.25 2.77
N GLY A 89 -0.73 -9.11 3.78
CA GLY A 89 -1.49 -10.36 3.92
C GLY A 89 -1.11 -11.42 2.90
N LEU A 90 0.04 -11.27 2.22
CA LEU A 90 0.57 -12.21 1.22
C LEU A 90 1.50 -13.27 1.82
N HIS A 91 1.71 -13.23 3.13
CA HIS A 91 2.40 -14.26 3.89
C HIS A 91 1.71 -14.43 5.25
N PRO A 92 1.56 -15.68 5.76
CA PRO A 92 0.98 -15.90 7.07
C PRO A 92 1.87 -15.34 8.18
N ARG A 93 1.26 -14.92 9.29
CA ARG A 93 1.98 -14.66 10.55
C ARG A 93 2.28 -16.00 11.23
N SER A 94 3.17 -16.79 10.64
CA SER A 94 3.61 -18.07 11.20
C SER A 94 4.29 -17.88 12.56
N ASP A 95 4.42 -18.95 13.35
CA ASP A 95 5.18 -18.91 14.61
C ASP A 95 6.64 -18.49 14.39
N GLU A 96 7.20 -18.80 13.22
CA GLU A 96 8.53 -18.31 12.82
C GLU A 96 8.54 -16.80 12.59
N TRP A 97 7.57 -16.29 11.83
CA TRP A 97 7.46 -14.87 11.58
C TRP A 97 7.23 -14.08 12.87
N LEU A 98 6.39 -14.61 13.78
CA LEU A 98 6.06 -14.02 15.08
C LEU A 98 7.24 -14.00 16.06
N ARG A 99 8.24 -14.87 15.91
CA ARG A 99 9.48 -14.81 16.70
C ARG A 99 10.36 -13.62 16.33
N GLY A 100 10.22 -13.09 15.11
CA GLY A 100 10.92 -11.88 14.69
C GLY A 100 12.46 -11.99 14.63
N GLU A 101 13.00 -13.21 14.56
CA GLU A 101 14.45 -13.48 14.70
C GLU A 101 15.30 -12.69 13.70
N GLN A 102 14.80 -12.51 12.47
CA GLN A 102 15.48 -11.74 11.41
C GLN A 102 15.67 -10.25 11.74
N MET A 103 14.99 -9.73 12.76
CA MET A 103 15.08 -8.33 13.18
C MET A 103 16.03 -8.11 14.37
N ILE A 104 16.49 -9.19 15.01
CA ILE A 104 17.39 -9.12 16.16
C ILE A 104 18.78 -8.66 15.69
N GLY A 105 19.34 -7.65 16.36
CA GLY A 105 20.60 -7.01 15.97
C GLY A 105 20.49 -6.09 14.74
N VAL A 106 19.31 -6.00 14.12
CA VAL A 106 19.03 -5.07 13.01
C VAL A 106 18.17 -3.91 13.50
N TRP A 107 17.02 -4.21 14.08
CA TRP A 107 16.05 -3.23 14.58
C TRP A 107 15.79 -3.37 16.09
N TYR A 108 15.95 -4.57 16.64
CA TYR A 108 15.71 -4.86 18.05
C TYR A 108 16.92 -5.53 18.68
N GLU A 109 17.26 -5.16 19.91
CA GLU A 109 18.40 -5.75 20.61
C GLU A 109 18.09 -7.16 21.13
N THR A 110 16.86 -7.37 21.63
CA THR A 110 16.46 -8.62 22.27
C THR A 110 15.46 -9.42 21.43
N PRO A 111 15.45 -10.77 21.55
CA PRO A 111 14.40 -11.60 20.95
C PRO A 111 13.00 -11.24 21.44
N GLU A 112 12.86 -10.88 22.72
CA GLU A 112 11.59 -10.52 23.33
C GLU A 112 10.98 -9.27 22.69
N ASP A 113 11.79 -8.23 22.46
CA ASP A 113 11.33 -6.99 21.82
C ASP A 113 10.98 -7.23 20.35
N ALA A 114 11.76 -8.05 19.64
CA ALA A 114 11.48 -8.40 18.25
C ALA A 114 10.14 -9.16 18.12
N ALA A 115 9.88 -10.12 19.00
CA ALA A 115 8.62 -10.87 19.02
C ALA A 115 7.43 -9.98 19.41
N GLN A 116 7.60 -9.11 20.40
CA GLN A 116 6.57 -8.13 20.78
C GLN A 116 6.21 -7.20 19.62
N HIS A 117 7.21 -6.73 18.86
CA HIS A 117 6.96 -5.95 17.66
C HIS A 117 6.11 -6.72 16.65
N GLN A 118 6.50 -7.95 16.30
CA GLN A 118 5.74 -8.76 15.34
C GLN A 118 4.30 -9.01 15.80
N GLN A 119 4.08 -9.21 17.10
CA GLN A 119 2.74 -9.39 17.66
C GLN A 119 1.89 -8.11 17.57
N ALA A 120 2.50 -6.95 17.83
CA ALA A 120 1.83 -5.66 17.82
C ALA A 120 1.55 -5.10 16.41
N MET A 121 2.15 -5.67 15.37
CA MET A 121 1.92 -5.21 14.00
C MET A 121 0.48 -5.40 13.53
N ASP A 122 -0.11 -4.30 13.05
CA ASP A 122 -1.32 -4.31 12.24
C ASP A 122 -0.96 -4.74 10.81
N VAL A 123 -1.47 -5.90 10.41
CA VAL A 123 -1.26 -6.44 9.06
C VAL A 123 -2.58 -6.88 8.47
N VAL A 124 -2.63 -6.89 7.13
CA VAL A 124 -3.78 -7.45 6.42
C VAL A 124 -3.90 -8.94 6.75
N PRO A 125 -5.10 -9.46 7.11
CA PRO A 125 -5.27 -10.88 7.39
C PRO A 125 -4.89 -11.76 6.19
N HIS A 126 -4.05 -12.76 6.45
CA HIS A 126 -3.64 -13.73 5.42
C HIS A 126 -4.80 -14.60 4.94
N GLY A 127 -4.75 -15.01 3.68
CA GLY A 127 -5.69 -15.96 3.06
C GLY A 127 -6.85 -15.32 2.29
N ARG A 128 -7.00 -13.98 2.36
CA ARG A 128 -8.03 -13.26 1.59
C ARG A 128 -7.53 -12.77 0.23
N TYR A 129 -6.27 -12.40 0.14
CA TYR A 129 -5.69 -11.75 -1.03
C TYR A 129 -4.44 -12.49 -1.49
N GLN A 130 -4.16 -12.43 -2.80
CA GLN A 130 -2.99 -13.06 -3.42
C GLN A 130 -2.11 -12.05 -4.17
N ALA A 131 -2.63 -10.84 -4.40
CA ALA A 131 -1.94 -9.82 -5.15
C ALA A 131 -2.31 -8.40 -4.67
N MET A 132 -1.45 -7.45 -5.01
CA MET A 132 -1.65 -6.02 -4.84
C MET A 132 -1.33 -5.30 -6.16
N ALA A 133 -2.04 -4.23 -6.46
CA ALA A 133 -1.60 -3.26 -7.47
C ALA A 133 -1.52 -1.86 -6.90
N VAL A 134 -0.62 -1.05 -7.49
CA VAL A 134 -0.47 0.37 -7.25
C VAL A 134 -0.57 1.13 -8.56
N SER A 135 -1.16 2.32 -8.55
CA SER A 135 -1.35 3.15 -9.75
C SER A 135 -1.47 4.63 -9.39
N PRO A 136 -1.08 5.59 -10.25
CA PRO A 136 -1.44 6.99 -10.06
C PRO A 136 -2.95 7.14 -9.88
N LEU A 137 -3.39 7.82 -8.82
CA LEU A 137 -4.79 7.87 -8.42
C LEU A 137 -5.68 8.48 -9.52
N ALA A 138 -5.18 9.53 -10.19
CA ALA A 138 -5.85 10.19 -11.31
C ALA A 138 -6.06 9.30 -12.55
N SER A 139 -5.43 8.12 -12.60
CA SER A 139 -5.63 7.18 -13.71
C SER A 139 -6.97 6.46 -13.66
N GLY A 140 -7.63 6.40 -12.50
CA GLY A 140 -8.89 5.68 -12.30
C GLY A 140 -8.81 4.16 -12.52
N ARG A 141 -7.59 3.58 -12.58
CA ARG A 141 -7.42 2.15 -12.90
C ARG A 141 -7.70 1.21 -11.73
N LEU A 142 -7.65 1.73 -10.51
CA LEU A 142 -7.95 1.00 -9.28
C LEU A 142 -9.16 1.67 -8.65
N ASP A 143 -10.35 1.24 -9.05
CA ASP A 143 -11.61 1.89 -8.68
C ASP A 143 -12.61 0.90 -8.03
N PRO A 144 -13.05 1.14 -6.79
CA PRO A 144 -12.44 2.08 -5.84
C PRO A 144 -11.06 1.57 -5.38
N PRO A 145 -10.10 2.45 -5.05
CA PRO A 145 -8.87 2.04 -4.39
C PRO A 145 -9.15 1.69 -2.93
N ASP A 146 -8.38 0.76 -2.36
CA ASP A 146 -8.49 0.42 -0.93
C ASP A 146 -7.72 1.43 -0.07
N ILE A 147 -6.63 1.98 -0.61
CA ILE A 147 -5.79 3.01 0.02
C ILE A 147 -5.47 4.11 -1.00
N CYS A 148 -5.57 5.37 -0.57
CA CYS A 148 -4.98 6.52 -1.26
C CYS A 148 -3.76 7.01 -0.48
N LEU A 149 -2.59 7.03 -1.11
CA LEU A 149 -1.35 7.48 -0.50
C LEU A 149 -0.91 8.82 -1.10
N ILE A 150 -0.60 9.76 -0.21
CA ILE A 150 -0.15 11.11 -0.53
C ILE A 150 1.21 11.34 0.12
N TYR A 151 2.19 11.81 -0.68
CA TYR A 151 3.44 12.35 -0.16
C TYR A 151 3.34 13.88 -0.12
N ALA A 152 3.51 14.47 1.06
CA ALA A 152 3.50 15.92 1.22
C ALA A 152 4.43 16.38 2.35
N THR A 153 4.74 17.67 2.35
CA THR A 153 5.50 18.29 3.44
C THR A 153 4.64 18.48 4.70
N PRO A 154 5.23 18.64 5.89
CA PRO A 154 4.47 18.96 7.10
C PRO A 154 3.56 20.17 6.94
N ALA A 155 4.00 21.23 6.25
CA ALA A 155 3.18 22.41 5.99
C ALA A 155 1.95 22.10 5.13
N GLN A 156 2.11 21.31 4.07
CA GLN A 156 0.99 20.86 3.23
C GLN A 156 0.01 19.97 4.02
N MET A 157 0.53 19.11 4.91
CA MET A 157 -0.30 18.25 5.76
C MET A 157 -1.09 19.04 6.81
N ILE A 158 -0.51 20.11 7.39
CA ILE A 158 -1.25 20.99 8.29
C ILE A 158 -2.45 21.61 7.56
N ILE A 159 -2.27 22.10 6.33
CA ILE A 159 -3.36 22.66 5.53
C ILE A 159 -4.39 21.56 5.22
N PHE A 160 -3.95 20.38 4.75
CA PHE A 160 -4.85 19.27 4.41
C PHE A 160 -5.73 18.80 5.58
N ILE A 161 -5.14 18.69 6.77
CA ILE A 161 -5.84 18.18 7.96
C ILE A 161 -6.81 19.21 8.56
N ASN A 162 -6.44 20.50 8.53
CA ASN A 162 -7.22 21.54 9.21
C ASN A 162 -8.22 22.26 8.30
N GLY A 163 -8.05 22.21 6.97
CA GLY A 163 -8.87 22.97 6.01
C GLY A 163 -8.33 24.38 5.79
#